data_AF-H6QZ61-F1
#
_entry.id   AF-H6QZ61-F1
#
_cell.length_a   1.000
_cell.length_b   1.000
_cell.length_c   1.000
_cell.angle_alpha   90.00
_cell.angle_beta   90.00
_cell.angle_gamma   90.00
#
_symmetry.space_group_name_H-M   'P 1'
#
loop_
_entity.id
_entity.type
_entity.pdbx_description
1 polymer ?
#
loop_
_entity_poly.entity_id
_entity_poly.type
_entity_poly.pdbx_seq_one_letter_code
_entity_poly.pdbx_strand_id
1 'polypeptide(L)'
;MLELLSVPRYLIHAVLTPLLIPWARAVADRADVAWARSRRAKITTWALTACAIGLGVANDVIGLSLQPQQWAGTVRYSNIPAPETEALPVVITGVFVLVIAVALWLRHRYLPLLITAAIMTVAASLAANSLLLGNIGELIFVAGVVVTAHWVPRPPAIAPLPAGRITSATRVLGWIAFPLLIATTVSPSTGTSAGNDWAALAQAVYQVLLIIHAQLGVTTYGLPPKGNRLRRFHTGFGYANIPLLAAAQLLSFFTATTGLANLCSQLLLLTITVHVGVGVVFAIRRARRRRRSPAGSPTARARLV
;
A
#
# COMPACT_ATOMS: atom_id res chain seq x y z
N MET A 1 -9.47 -14.19 -35.05
CA MET A 1 -10.38 -14.68 -33.97
C MET A 1 -9.77 -14.52 -32.58
N LEU A 2 -8.52 -14.95 -32.34
CA LEU A 2 -7.83 -14.76 -31.04
C LEU A 2 -7.67 -13.29 -30.61
N GLU A 3 -7.48 -12.39 -31.56
CA GLU A 3 -7.42 -10.94 -31.32
C GLU A 3 -8.70 -10.41 -30.66
N LEU A 4 -9.86 -10.66 -31.28
CA LEU A 4 -11.17 -10.25 -30.75
C LEU A 4 -11.48 -10.92 -29.39
N LEU A 5 -11.04 -12.16 -29.18
CA LEU A 5 -11.18 -12.86 -27.89
C LEU A 5 -10.30 -12.25 -26.78
N SER A 6 -9.29 -11.45 -27.14
CA SER A 6 -8.42 -10.78 -26.18
C SER A 6 -8.98 -9.43 -25.72
N VAL A 7 -9.87 -8.80 -26.49
CA VAL A 7 -10.51 -7.50 -26.15
C VAL A 7 -11.24 -7.54 -24.80
N PRO A 8 -12.06 -8.56 -24.47
CA PRO A 8 -12.73 -8.63 -23.18
C PRO A 8 -11.80 -8.52 -21.98
N ARG A 9 -10.56 -9.04 -22.07
CA ARG A 9 -9.58 -8.92 -20.98
C ARG A 9 -9.30 -7.47 -20.64
N TYR A 10 -9.05 -6.63 -21.64
CA TYR A 10 -8.75 -5.21 -21.45
C TYR A 10 -9.95 -4.46 -20.89
N LEU A 11 -11.15 -4.74 -21.40
CA LEU A 11 -12.37 -4.13 -20.87
C LEU A 11 -12.64 -4.54 -19.42
N ILE A 12 -12.53 -5.84 -19.12
CA ILE A 12 -12.66 -6.39 -17.77
C ILE A 12 -11.62 -5.75 -16.85
N HIS A 13 -10.38 -5.62 -17.30
CA HIS A 13 -9.32 -5.04 -16.49
C HIS A 13 -9.57 -3.55 -16.20
N ALA A 14 -9.89 -2.77 -17.23
CA ALA A 14 -10.16 -1.34 -17.12
C ALA A 14 -11.40 -1.01 -16.26
N VAL A 15 -12.42 -1.88 -16.27
CA VAL A 15 -13.70 -1.61 -15.62
C VAL A 15 -13.89 -2.42 -14.33
N LEU A 16 -13.70 -3.74 -14.38
CA LEU A 16 -14.00 -4.63 -13.24
C LEU A 16 -12.93 -4.56 -12.15
N THR A 17 -11.64 -4.41 -12.49
CA THR A 17 -10.59 -4.31 -11.45
C THR A 17 -10.85 -3.12 -10.51
N PRO A 18 -11.13 -1.90 -10.99
CA PRO A 18 -11.52 -0.79 -10.12
C PRO A 18 -12.77 -1.02 -9.24
N LEU A 19 -13.69 -1.91 -9.62
CA LEU A 19 -14.85 -2.25 -8.79
C LEU A 19 -14.48 -2.98 -7.49
N LEU A 20 -13.22 -3.41 -7.33
CA LEU A 20 -12.70 -3.87 -6.04
C LEU A 20 -12.63 -2.75 -4.99
N ILE A 21 -12.56 -1.47 -5.39
CA ILE A 21 -12.60 -0.32 -4.48
C ILE A 21 -13.92 -0.28 -3.68
N PRO A 22 -15.11 -0.21 -4.31
CA PRO A 22 -16.37 -0.22 -3.59
C PRO A 22 -16.62 -1.54 -2.88
N TRP A 23 -16.19 -2.68 -3.45
CA TRP A 23 -16.26 -3.98 -2.77
C TRP A 23 -15.47 -3.97 -1.45
N ALA A 24 -14.21 -3.54 -1.46
CA ALA A 24 -13.36 -3.54 -0.27
C ALA A 24 -13.90 -2.59 0.81
N ARG A 25 -14.41 -1.42 0.41
CA ARG A 25 -15.11 -0.52 1.34
C ARG A 25 -16.37 -1.16 1.93
N ALA A 26 -17.17 -1.87 1.14
CA ALA A 26 -18.34 -2.60 1.63
C ALA A 26 -17.97 -3.73 2.60
N VAL A 27 -16.87 -4.44 2.34
CA VAL A 27 -16.28 -5.43 3.27
C VAL A 27 -15.94 -4.79 4.61
N ALA A 28 -15.25 -3.63 4.60
CA ALA A 28 -14.91 -2.92 5.84
C ALA A 28 -16.14 -2.43 6.60
N ASP A 29 -17.15 -1.93 5.89
CA ASP A 29 -18.43 -1.48 6.46
C ASP A 29 -19.13 -2.63 7.22
N ARG A 30 -19.27 -3.79 6.55
CA ARG A 30 -19.87 -5.00 7.12
C ARG A 30 -19.01 -5.59 8.26
N ALA A 31 -17.70 -5.42 8.21
CA ALA A 31 -16.78 -5.73 9.29
C ALA A 31 -16.71 -4.62 10.35
N ASP A 32 -17.73 -3.80 10.54
CA ASP A 32 -17.81 -2.79 11.61
C ASP A 32 -16.59 -1.83 11.70
N VAL A 33 -15.97 -1.53 10.56
CA VAL A 33 -14.92 -0.50 10.50
C VAL A 33 -15.59 0.87 10.46
N ALA A 34 -15.63 1.56 11.60
CA ALA A 34 -16.44 2.77 11.81
C ALA A 34 -16.26 3.87 10.73
N TRP A 35 -15.03 4.12 10.28
CA TRP A 35 -14.77 5.18 9.29
C TRP A 35 -15.33 4.84 7.89
N ALA A 36 -15.46 3.55 7.57
CA ALA A 36 -16.00 3.11 6.28
C ALA A 36 -17.46 3.55 6.11
N ARG A 37 -18.25 3.60 7.19
CA ARG A 37 -19.65 4.07 7.16
C ARG A 37 -19.81 5.56 6.86
N SER A 38 -18.77 6.37 7.03
CA SER A 38 -18.86 7.82 6.88
C SER A 38 -19.25 8.24 5.45
N ARG A 39 -19.99 9.35 5.34
CA ARG A 39 -20.36 9.95 4.04
C ARG A 39 -19.12 10.31 3.21
N ARG A 40 -18.06 10.80 3.87
CA ARG A 40 -16.77 11.11 3.22
C ARG A 40 -16.17 9.86 2.59
N ALA A 41 -16.11 8.75 3.32
CA ALA A 41 -15.61 7.48 2.77
C ALA A 41 -16.45 7.02 1.56
N LYS A 42 -17.78 7.17 1.59
CA LYS A 42 -18.65 6.82 0.43
C LYS A 42 -18.28 7.63 -0.81
N ILE A 43 -18.19 8.95 -0.65
CA ILE A 43 -17.86 9.87 -1.76
C ILE A 43 -16.46 9.56 -2.30
N THR A 44 -15.46 9.42 -1.43
CA THR A 44 -14.09 9.10 -1.83
C THR A 44 -13.99 7.77 -2.56
N THR A 45 -14.67 6.72 -2.08
CA THR A 45 -14.72 5.41 -2.76
C THR A 45 -15.25 5.56 -4.19
N TRP A 46 -16.41 6.19 -4.38
CA TRP A 46 -17.00 6.33 -5.71
C TRP A 46 -16.20 7.24 -6.63
N ALA A 47 -15.66 8.35 -6.12
CA ALA A 47 -14.79 9.24 -6.87
C ALA A 47 -13.51 8.53 -7.35
N LEU A 48 -12.85 7.78 -6.46
CA LEU A 48 -11.67 6.98 -6.83
C LEU A 48 -12.00 5.89 -7.85
N THR A 49 -13.16 5.23 -7.70
CA THR A 49 -13.60 4.20 -8.64
C THR A 49 -13.85 4.78 -10.02
N ALA A 50 -14.61 5.87 -10.11
CA ALA A 50 -14.89 6.54 -11.38
C ALA A 50 -13.61 7.06 -12.04
N CYS A 51 -12.68 7.63 -11.25
CA CYS A 51 -11.38 8.06 -11.74
C CYS A 51 -10.56 6.89 -12.28
N ALA A 52 -10.44 5.79 -11.52
CA ALA A 52 -9.69 4.60 -11.95
C ALA A 52 -10.30 3.95 -13.20
N ILE A 53 -11.62 3.87 -13.32
CA ILE A 53 -12.29 3.38 -14.54
C ILE A 53 -12.03 4.32 -15.72
N GLY A 54 -12.18 5.64 -15.52
CA GLY A 54 -11.93 6.62 -16.58
C GLY A 54 -10.50 6.54 -17.11
N LEU A 55 -9.52 6.43 -16.20
CA LEU A 55 -8.11 6.24 -16.54
C LEU A 55 -7.86 4.90 -17.25
N GLY A 56 -8.44 3.80 -16.75
CA GLY A 56 -8.29 2.47 -17.38
C GLY A 56 -8.90 2.42 -18.77
N VAL A 57 -10.09 3.00 -18.97
CA VAL A 57 -10.70 3.08 -20.30
C VAL A 57 -9.85 3.94 -21.24
N ALA A 58 -9.35 5.08 -20.76
CA ALA A 58 -8.53 5.97 -21.56
C ALA A 58 -7.20 5.33 -21.99
N ASN A 59 -6.58 4.51 -21.13
CA ASN A 59 -5.29 3.89 -21.41
C ASN A 59 -5.41 2.55 -22.16
N ASP A 60 -6.40 1.73 -21.79
CA ASP A 60 -6.40 0.30 -22.15
C ASP A 60 -7.49 -0.05 -23.17
N VAL A 61 -8.43 0.86 -23.43
CA VAL A 61 -9.58 0.62 -24.31
C VAL A 61 -9.62 1.60 -25.47
N ILE A 62 -9.45 2.90 -25.20
CA ILE A 62 -9.40 3.93 -26.24
C ILE A 62 -8.09 3.79 -27.01
N GLY A 63 -8.17 3.55 -28.32
CA GLY A 63 -6.99 3.33 -29.16
C GLY A 63 -6.33 1.96 -28.98
N LEU A 64 -7.06 0.98 -28.41
CA LEU A 64 -6.58 -0.40 -28.24
C LEU A 64 -6.05 -0.96 -29.56
N SER A 65 -4.75 -1.27 -29.57
CA SER A 65 -4.02 -1.78 -30.74
C SER A 65 -3.38 -3.13 -30.37
N LEU A 66 -4.08 -4.21 -30.72
CA LEU A 66 -3.67 -5.56 -30.38
C LEU A 66 -2.66 -6.10 -31.40
N GLN A 67 -1.44 -6.35 -30.93
CA GLN A 67 -0.38 -6.98 -31.72
C GLN A 67 -0.11 -8.40 -31.22
N PRO A 68 0.15 -9.37 -32.13
CA PRO A 68 0.51 -10.72 -31.73
C PRO A 68 1.92 -10.76 -31.09
N GLN A 69 2.04 -11.46 -29.97
CA GLN A 69 3.28 -11.75 -29.27
C GLN A 69 3.41 -13.24 -29.01
N GLN A 70 4.63 -13.77 -29.16
CA GLN A 70 4.96 -15.14 -28.82
C GLN A 70 5.31 -15.24 -27.33
N TRP A 71 4.69 -16.17 -26.61
CA TRP A 71 5.01 -16.46 -25.22
C TRP A 71 4.83 -17.95 -24.91
N ALA A 72 5.85 -18.59 -24.33
CA ALA A 72 5.85 -20.01 -23.96
C ALA A 72 5.35 -20.95 -25.09
N GLY A 73 5.72 -20.67 -26.34
CA GLY A 73 5.27 -21.46 -27.51
C GLY A 73 3.83 -21.21 -27.95
N THR A 74 3.17 -20.18 -27.41
CA THR A 74 1.80 -19.77 -27.76
C THR A 74 1.74 -18.34 -28.29
N VAL A 75 0.76 -18.04 -29.13
CA VAL A 75 0.47 -16.68 -29.59
C VAL A 75 -0.54 -16.03 -28.64
N ARG A 76 -0.19 -14.86 -28.11
CA ARG A 76 -1.09 -13.98 -27.35
C ARG A 76 -1.20 -12.62 -28.03
N TYR A 77 -2.27 -11.88 -27.78
CA TYR A 77 -2.38 -10.49 -28.23
C TYR A 77 -2.16 -9.53 -27.05
N SER A 78 -1.34 -8.51 -27.29
CA SER A 78 -1.01 -7.46 -26.32
C SER A 78 -1.24 -6.08 -26.91
N ASN A 79 -1.65 -5.13 -26.08
CA ASN A 79 -1.79 -3.73 -26.45
C ASN A 79 -0.40 -3.12 -26.70
N ILE A 80 -0.16 -2.59 -27.90
CA ILE A 80 1.10 -1.95 -28.27
C ILE A 80 0.82 -0.65 -29.05
N PRO A 81 1.46 0.48 -28.69
CA PRO A 81 2.32 0.65 -27.51
C PRO A 81 1.48 0.62 -26.22
N ALA A 82 1.97 -0.09 -25.20
CA ALA A 82 1.43 -0.01 -23.86
C ALA A 82 1.71 1.40 -23.31
N PRO A 83 0.70 2.21 -22.97
CA PRO A 83 0.94 3.50 -22.32
C PRO A 83 1.67 3.27 -21.00
N GLU A 84 2.64 4.13 -20.66
CA GLU A 84 3.33 4.06 -19.34
C GLU A 84 2.33 4.12 -18.17
N THR A 85 1.16 4.73 -18.39
CA THR A 85 0.04 4.90 -17.45
C THR A 85 -0.86 3.66 -17.28
N GLU A 86 -0.69 2.58 -18.04
CA GLU A 86 -1.52 1.35 -17.99
C GLU A 86 -1.64 0.79 -16.55
N ALA A 87 -0.57 0.90 -15.74
CA ALA A 87 -0.57 0.39 -14.37
C ALA A 87 -1.35 1.25 -13.35
N LEU A 88 -1.70 2.50 -13.67
CA LEU A 88 -2.20 3.46 -12.68
C LEU A 88 -3.55 3.03 -12.03
N PRO A 89 -4.59 2.59 -12.78
CA PRO A 89 -5.84 2.12 -12.20
C PRO A 89 -5.65 0.92 -11.25
N VAL A 90 -4.75 0.00 -11.61
CA VAL A 90 -4.41 -1.17 -10.81
C VAL A 90 -3.75 -0.76 -9.51
N VAL A 91 -2.79 0.16 -9.56
CA VAL A 91 -2.09 0.68 -8.37
C VAL A 91 -3.08 1.36 -7.42
N ILE A 92 -3.96 2.23 -7.94
CA ILE A 92 -4.99 2.91 -7.13
C ILE A 92 -5.88 1.86 -6.43
N THR A 93 -6.34 0.86 -7.18
CA THR A 93 -7.19 -0.21 -6.68
C THR A 93 -6.47 -1.05 -5.62
N GLY A 94 -5.26 -1.51 -5.91
CA GLY A 94 -4.45 -2.34 -5.03
C GLY A 94 -4.13 -1.65 -3.70
N VAL A 95 -3.72 -0.37 -3.76
CA VAL A 95 -3.48 0.45 -2.56
C VAL A 95 -4.76 0.58 -1.71
N PHE A 96 -5.90 0.83 -2.35
CA PHE A 96 -7.16 0.93 -1.62
C PHE A 96 -7.54 -0.39 -0.93
N VAL A 97 -7.42 -1.53 -1.63
CA VAL A 97 -7.66 -2.86 -1.05
C VAL A 97 -6.69 -3.13 0.11
N LEU A 98 -5.41 -2.76 -0.02
CA LEU A 98 -4.42 -2.92 1.04
C LEU A 98 -4.78 -2.09 2.29
N VAL A 99 -5.24 -0.84 2.11
CA VAL A 99 -5.73 0.01 3.23
C VAL A 99 -6.89 -0.66 3.97
N ILE A 100 -7.84 -1.25 3.23
CA ILE A 100 -8.93 -2.03 3.82
C ILE A 100 -8.40 -3.26 4.55
N ALA A 101 -7.49 -4.02 3.93
CA ALA A 101 -6.91 -5.22 4.51
C ALA A 101 -6.20 -4.95 5.84
N VAL A 102 -5.46 -3.84 5.92
CA VAL A 102 -4.85 -3.36 7.18
C VAL A 102 -5.93 -3.02 8.21
N ALA A 103 -7.01 -2.35 7.81
CA ALA A 103 -8.10 -2.02 8.73
C ALA A 103 -8.79 -3.27 9.30
N LEU A 104 -9.02 -4.30 8.46
CA LEU A 104 -9.58 -5.58 8.89
C LEU A 104 -8.64 -6.32 9.85
N TRP A 105 -7.34 -6.34 9.57
CA TRP A 105 -6.35 -6.91 10.48
C TRP A 105 -6.36 -6.19 11.84
N LEU A 106 -6.40 -4.86 11.84
CA LEU A 106 -6.36 -4.09 13.08
C LEU A 106 -7.60 -4.29 13.95
N ARG A 107 -8.77 -4.37 13.31
CA ARG A 107 -10.05 -4.50 14.01
C ARG A 107 -10.34 -5.94 14.42
N HIS A 108 -10.10 -6.90 13.52
CA HIS A 108 -10.55 -8.28 13.64
C HIS A 108 -9.45 -9.33 13.65
N ARG A 109 -8.18 -8.92 13.52
CA ARG A 109 -7.03 -9.82 13.32
C ARG A 109 -7.15 -10.70 12.08
N TYR A 110 -7.97 -10.26 11.12
CA TYR A 110 -8.16 -10.96 9.86
C TYR A 110 -7.00 -10.66 8.91
N LEU A 111 -6.07 -11.61 8.82
CA LEU A 111 -4.87 -11.53 7.98
C LEU A 111 -5.02 -11.93 6.50
N PRO A 112 -5.94 -12.82 6.08
CA PRO A 112 -5.92 -13.35 4.72
C PRO A 112 -5.90 -12.28 3.61
N LEU A 113 -6.80 -11.28 3.66
CA LEU A 113 -6.80 -10.21 2.64
C LEU A 113 -5.49 -9.40 2.62
N LEU A 114 -4.87 -9.22 3.79
CA LEU A 114 -3.61 -8.46 3.89
C LEU A 114 -2.47 -9.23 3.25
N ILE A 115 -2.38 -10.53 3.54
CA ILE A 115 -1.34 -11.40 2.97
C ILE A 115 -1.50 -11.48 1.45
N THR A 116 -2.71 -11.75 0.96
CA THR A 116 -2.93 -11.92 -0.49
C THR A 116 -2.78 -10.61 -1.26
N ALA A 117 -3.21 -9.46 -0.70
CA ALA A 117 -2.98 -8.15 -1.31
C ALA A 117 -1.48 -7.78 -1.33
N ALA A 118 -0.72 -8.13 -0.28
CA ALA A 118 0.72 -7.90 -0.24
C ALA A 118 1.45 -8.78 -1.28
N ILE A 119 1.08 -10.07 -1.38
CA ILE A 119 1.61 -10.98 -2.40
C ILE A 119 1.34 -10.43 -3.80
N MET A 120 0.12 -9.98 -4.08
CA MET A 120 -0.23 -9.36 -5.36
C MET A 120 0.62 -8.14 -5.67
N THR A 121 0.83 -7.28 -4.67
CA THR A 121 1.64 -6.07 -4.86
C THR A 121 3.06 -6.44 -5.27
N VAL A 122 3.66 -7.42 -4.59
CA VAL A 122 5.00 -7.93 -4.93
C VAL A 122 5.01 -8.58 -6.32
N ALA A 123 4.03 -9.44 -6.61
CA ALA A 123 3.92 -10.12 -7.89
C ALA A 123 3.75 -9.13 -9.05
N ALA A 124 2.94 -8.09 -8.89
CA ALA A 124 2.73 -7.03 -9.87
C ALA A 124 4.02 -6.25 -10.17
N SER A 125 4.83 -5.96 -9.15
CA SER A 125 6.14 -5.31 -9.35
C SER A 125 7.15 -6.18 -10.09
N LEU A 126 7.00 -7.51 -10.03
CA LEU A 126 7.84 -8.48 -10.74
C LEU A 126 7.24 -8.94 -12.08
N ALA A 127 5.97 -8.58 -12.37
CA ALA A 127 5.23 -9.08 -13.52
C ALA A 127 5.83 -8.64 -14.86
N ALA A 128 6.55 -7.51 -14.87
CA ALA A 128 7.30 -7.04 -16.04
C ALA A 128 8.34 -8.06 -16.53
N ASN A 129 8.90 -8.86 -15.62
CA ASN A 129 9.95 -9.84 -15.91
C ASN A 129 9.40 -11.28 -15.97
N SER A 130 8.19 -11.52 -15.45
CA SER A 130 7.55 -12.83 -15.50
C SER A 130 6.02 -12.73 -15.48
N LEU A 131 5.42 -13.02 -16.63
CA LEU A 131 3.96 -13.13 -16.79
C LEU A 131 3.35 -14.22 -15.88
N LEU A 132 4.09 -15.30 -15.65
CA LEU A 132 3.67 -16.36 -14.76
C LEU A 132 3.54 -15.87 -13.32
N LEU A 133 4.50 -15.06 -12.85
CA LEU A 133 4.44 -14.47 -11.50
C LEU A 133 3.25 -13.51 -11.37
N GLY A 134 2.99 -12.67 -12.38
CA GLY A 134 1.81 -11.81 -12.42
C GLY A 134 0.51 -12.61 -12.26
N ASN A 135 0.32 -13.65 -13.07
CA ASN A 135 -0.88 -14.49 -13.04
C ASN A 135 -1.05 -15.25 -11.70
N ILE A 136 0.05 -15.77 -11.12
CA ILE A 136 0.01 -16.42 -9.80
C ILE A 136 -0.37 -15.41 -8.71
N GLY A 137 0.17 -14.20 -8.77
CA GLY A 137 -0.18 -13.10 -7.89
C GLY A 137 -1.68 -12.78 -7.94
N GLU A 138 -2.22 -12.63 -9.15
CA GLU A 138 -3.64 -12.39 -9.37
C GLU A 138 -4.52 -13.52 -8.83
N LEU A 139 -4.14 -14.78 -9.08
CA LEU A 139 -4.86 -15.94 -8.58
C LEU A 139 -4.92 -15.96 -7.05
N ILE A 140 -3.77 -15.77 -6.38
CA ILE A 140 -3.68 -15.72 -4.91
C ILE A 140 -4.50 -14.54 -4.37
N PHE A 141 -4.46 -13.39 -5.03
CA PHE A 141 -5.24 -12.23 -4.67
C PHE A 141 -6.75 -12.48 -4.73
N VAL A 142 -7.23 -13.01 -5.85
CA VAL A 142 -8.65 -13.34 -6.06
C VAL A 142 -9.11 -14.39 -5.05
N ALA A 143 -8.30 -15.39 -4.75
CA ALA A 143 -8.58 -16.35 -3.68
C ALA A 143 -8.77 -15.64 -2.33
N GLY A 144 -7.90 -14.69 -1.98
CA GLY A 144 -8.05 -13.89 -0.77
C GLY A 144 -9.30 -13.00 -0.75
N VAL A 145 -9.69 -12.43 -1.91
CA VAL A 145 -10.95 -11.68 -2.08
C VAL A 145 -12.15 -12.60 -1.79
N VAL A 146 -12.19 -13.80 -2.39
CA VAL A 146 -13.26 -14.78 -2.19
C VAL A 146 -13.33 -15.24 -0.73
N VAL A 147 -12.20 -15.62 -0.13
CA VAL A 147 -12.13 -16.02 1.29
C VAL A 147 -12.65 -14.90 2.19
N THR A 148 -12.33 -13.63 1.87
CA THR A 148 -12.82 -12.47 2.62
C THR A 148 -14.32 -12.25 2.44
N ALA A 149 -14.84 -12.41 1.23
CA ALA A 149 -16.27 -12.32 0.98
C ALA A 149 -17.08 -13.36 1.78
N HIS A 150 -16.54 -14.57 1.97
CA HIS A 150 -17.15 -15.61 2.81
C HIS A 150 -16.97 -15.41 4.32
N TRP A 151 -15.95 -14.64 4.74
CA TRP A 151 -15.70 -14.33 6.15
C TRP A 151 -16.64 -13.26 6.71
N VAL A 152 -16.87 -12.19 5.94
CA VAL A 152 -17.66 -11.01 6.35
C VAL A 152 -19.09 -11.29 6.89
N PRO A 153 -19.82 -12.34 6.47
CA PRO A 153 -21.12 -12.70 7.05
C PRO A 153 -21.08 -13.09 8.53
N ARG A 154 -19.89 -13.37 9.10
CA ARG A 154 -19.71 -13.80 10.48
C ARG A 154 -18.80 -12.80 11.19
N PRO A 155 -19.30 -11.71 11.81
CA PRO A 155 -18.46 -10.93 12.70
C PRO A 155 -18.21 -11.77 13.95
N PRO A 156 -17.00 -12.28 14.23
CA PRO A 156 -16.74 -12.79 15.55
C PRO A 156 -16.68 -11.60 16.52
N ALA A 157 -17.19 -11.77 17.74
CA ALA A 157 -17.03 -10.80 18.81
C ALA A 157 -15.57 -10.80 19.33
N ILE A 158 -14.62 -10.41 18.48
CA ILE A 158 -13.20 -10.29 18.86
C ILE A 158 -12.98 -8.85 19.31
N ALA A 159 -12.54 -8.70 20.56
CA ALA A 159 -12.12 -7.39 21.06
C ALA A 159 -11.00 -6.81 20.16
N PRO A 160 -11.07 -5.52 19.78
CA PRO A 160 -10.04 -4.86 18.98
C PRO A 160 -8.64 -5.05 19.57
N LEU A 161 -7.60 -4.98 18.72
CA LEU A 161 -6.22 -5.06 19.21
C LEU A 161 -5.97 -3.95 20.26
N PRO A 162 -5.34 -4.28 21.41
CA PRO A 162 -4.96 -3.26 22.39
C PRO A 162 -4.03 -2.25 21.72
N ALA A 163 -4.25 -0.96 21.98
CA ALA A 163 -3.46 0.13 21.38
C ALA A 163 -1.95 -0.08 21.54
N GLY A 164 -1.51 -0.70 22.65
CA GLY A 164 -0.10 -1.06 22.89
C GLY A 164 0.49 -2.01 21.85
N ARG A 165 -0.27 -3.00 21.36
CA ARG A 165 0.19 -3.92 20.30
C ARG A 165 0.28 -3.23 18.94
N ILE A 166 -0.71 -2.39 18.60
CA ILE A 166 -0.68 -1.58 17.37
C ILE A 166 0.54 -0.63 17.36
N THR A 167 0.84 -0.02 18.51
CA THR A 167 2.02 0.85 18.70
C THR A 167 3.35 0.07 18.64
N SER A 168 3.33 -1.24 18.84
CA SER A 168 4.51 -2.10 18.68
C SER A 168 4.68 -2.51 17.22
N ALA A 169 3.60 -2.92 16.56
CA ALA A 169 3.59 -3.30 15.15
C ALA A 169 4.02 -2.12 14.23
N THR A 170 3.46 -0.92 14.44
CA THR A 170 3.90 0.33 13.77
C THR A 170 5.40 0.53 13.82
N ARG A 171 5.98 0.28 15.00
CA ARG A 171 7.39 0.50 15.25
C ARG A 171 8.23 -0.54 14.53
N VAL A 172 7.89 -1.81 14.65
CA VAL A 172 8.59 -2.91 13.97
C VAL A 172 8.57 -2.70 12.46
N LEU A 173 7.40 -2.37 11.90
CA LEU A 173 7.26 -2.10 10.47
C LEU A 173 8.08 -0.89 10.02
N GLY A 174 8.10 0.19 10.82
CA GLY A 174 8.96 1.35 10.53
C GLY A 174 10.46 1.01 10.52
N TRP A 175 10.90 0.11 11.41
CA TRP A 175 12.29 -0.36 11.46
C TRP A 175 12.66 -1.31 10.33
N ILE A 176 11.70 -2.03 9.74
CA ILE A 176 11.93 -2.88 8.57
C ILE A 176 11.87 -2.05 7.28
N ALA A 177 10.94 -1.10 7.19
CA ALA A 177 10.77 -0.22 6.04
C ALA A 177 12.01 0.64 5.78
N PHE A 178 12.65 1.13 6.83
CA PHE A 178 13.75 2.08 6.70
C PHE A 178 15.03 1.51 6.05
N PRO A 179 15.56 0.34 6.46
CA PRO A 179 16.65 -0.32 5.74
C PRO A 179 16.31 -0.64 4.29
N LEU A 180 15.07 -1.04 4.01
CA LEU A 180 14.60 -1.30 2.65
C LEU A 180 14.61 -0.03 1.79
N LEU A 181 14.21 1.12 2.33
CA LEU A 181 14.34 2.41 1.65
C LEU A 181 15.79 2.78 1.33
N ILE A 182 16.69 2.59 2.30
CA ILE A 182 18.11 2.89 2.09
C ILE A 182 18.67 1.96 1.00
N ALA A 183 18.34 0.67 1.05
CA ALA A 183 18.77 -0.28 0.05
C ALA A 183 18.28 0.11 -1.36
N THR A 184 17.05 0.61 -1.51
CA THR A 184 16.50 0.99 -2.82
C THR A 184 17.00 2.32 -3.34
N THR A 185 17.44 3.22 -2.45
CA THR A 185 17.87 4.58 -2.83
C THR A 185 19.37 4.71 -2.99
N VAL A 186 20.15 3.83 -2.36
CA VAL A 186 21.62 3.78 -2.47
C VAL A 186 22.08 2.82 -3.56
N SER A 187 21.24 1.89 -4.02
CA SER A 187 21.53 1.10 -5.21
C SER A 187 21.48 1.99 -6.45
N PRO A 188 22.62 2.31 -7.09
CA PRO A 188 22.59 3.03 -8.36
C PRO A 188 21.74 2.23 -9.34
N SER A 189 20.85 2.90 -10.06
CA SER A 189 20.20 2.35 -11.25
C SER A 189 21.28 2.10 -12.30
N THR A 190 22.08 1.05 -12.11
CA THR A 190 23.05 0.62 -13.10
C THR A 190 22.25 0.20 -14.31
N GLY A 191 22.37 0.98 -15.37
CA GLY A 191 21.62 0.80 -16.60
C GLY A 191 21.71 -0.65 -17.08
N THR A 192 20.57 -1.15 -17.53
CA THR A 192 20.47 -2.18 -18.57
C THR A 192 21.32 -3.43 -18.35
N SER A 193 20.91 -4.25 -17.40
CA SER A 193 21.02 -5.71 -17.55
C SER A 193 19.93 -6.34 -16.69
N ALA A 194 19.33 -7.42 -17.20
CA ALA A 194 18.15 -8.10 -16.67
C ALA A 194 18.33 -8.76 -15.28
N GLY A 195 19.14 -8.19 -14.39
CA GLY A 195 19.56 -8.77 -13.11
C GLY A 195 19.17 -7.99 -11.84
N ASN A 196 18.53 -6.82 -11.94
CA ASN A 196 18.25 -5.98 -10.77
C ASN A 196 16.78 -6.05 -10.27
N ASP A 197 16.15 -7.22 -10.36
CA ASP A 197 14.81 -7.49 -9.79
C ASP A 197 14.72 -7.16 -8.30
N TRP A 198 15.84 -7.25 -7.57
CA TRP A 198 15.91 -6.98 -6.13
C TRP A 198 15.65 -5.52 -5.77
N ALA A 199 16.07 -4.56 -6.60
CA ALA A 199 15.84 -3.14 -6.31
C ALA A 199 14.34 -2.78 -6.49
N ALA A 200 13.72 -3.29 -7.56
CA ALA A 200 12.28 -3.13 -7.79
C ALA A 200 11.46 -3.82 -6.69
N LEU A 201 11.83 -5.05 -6.32
CA LEU A 201 11.20 -5.78 -5.21
C LEU A 201 11.34 -5.03 -3.88
N ALA A 202 12.56 -4.59 -3.55
CA ALA A 202 12.80 -3.85 -2.32
C ALA A 202 12.00 -2.54 -2.28
N GLN A 203 11.84 -1.87 -3.44
CA GLN A 203 11.05 -0.64 -3.54
C GLN A 203 9.55 -0.92 -3.37
N ALA A 204 9.04 -2.00 -3.95
CA ALA A 204 7.66 -2.44 -3.77
C ALA A 204 7.37 -2.80 -2.30
N VAL A 205 8.24 -3.60 -1.68
CA VAL A 205 8.14 -3.95 -0.25
C VAL A 205 8.20 -2.70 0.62
N TYR A 206 9.10 -1.76 0.30
CA TYR A 206 9.19 -0.49 0.97
C TYR A 206 7.87 0.30 0.90
N GLN A 207 7.29 0.45 -0.30
CA GLN A 207 6.02 1.17 -0.50
C GLN A 207 4.88 0.53 0.31
N VAL A 208 4.76 -0.80 0.30
CA VAL A 208 3.79 -1.56 1.11
C VAL A 208 3.99 -1.24 2.59
N LEU A 209 5.22 -1.34 3.09
CA LEU A 209 5.52 -1.08 4.50
C LEU A 209 5.25 0.37 4.90
N LEU A 210 5.54 1.34 4.01
CA LEU A 210 5.25 2.75 4.24
C LEU A 210 3.74 3.00 4.34
N ILE A 211 2.94 2.42 3.44
CA ILE A 211 1.47 2.52 3.49
C ILE A 211 0.93 1.91 4.78
N ILE A 212 1.40 0.71 5.15
CA ILE A 212 1.00 0.06 6.39
C ILE A 212 1.40 0.93 7.60
N HIS A 213 2.62 1.47 7.63
CA HIS A 213 3.09 2.35 8.70
C HIS A 213 2.24 3.62 8.82
N ALA A 214 1.95 4.28 7.70
CA ALA A 214 1.13 5.48 7.65
C ALA A 214 -0.29 5.21 8.15
N GLN A 215 -0.93 4.14 7.65
CA GLN A 215 -2.28 3.74 8.06
C GLN A 215 -2.34 3.40 9.55
N LEU A 216 -1.39 2.61 10.04
CA LEU A 216 -1.29 2.30 11.45
C LEU A 216 -1.07 3.58 12.29
N GLY A 217 -0.28 4.53 11.80
CA GLY A 217 -0.12 5.85 12.40
C GLY A 217 -1.44 6.59 12.55
N VAL A 218 -2.25 6.68 11.49
CA VAL A 218 -3.61 7.28 11.52
C VAL A 218 -4.51 6.58 12.54
N THR A 219 -4.57 5.25 12.51
CA THR A 219 -5.43 4.50 13.43
C THR A 219 -5.00 4.60 14.89
N THR A 220 -3.70 4.70 15.17
CA THR A 220 -3.18 4.76 16.55
C THR A 220 -3.26 6.15 17.14
N TYR A 221 -3.04 7.19 16.32
CA TYR A 221 -2.86 8.56 16.81
C TYR A 221 -4.01 9.50 16.44
N GLY A 222 -4.82 9.13 15.45
CA GLY A 222 -5.91 9.95 14.91
C GLY A 222 -5.43 11.11 14.04
N LEU A 223 -6.40 11.81 13.44
CA LEU A 223 -6.21 13.07 12.73
C LEU A 223 -7.07 14.16 13.40
N PRO A 224 -6.49 15.23 13.97
CA PRO A 224 -5.06 15.46 14.17
C PRO A 224 -4.48 14.57 15.29
N PRO A 225 -3.17 14.23 15.23
CA PRO A 225 -2.54 13.38 16.23
C PRO A 225 -2.61 14.01 17.63
N LYS A 226 -3.00 13.24 18.65
CA LYS A 226 -3.00 13.70 20.05
C LYS A 226 -1.64 13.45 20.71
N GLY A 227 -1.17 14.39 21.53
CA GLY A 227 0.06 14.23 22.34
C GLY A 227 1.00 15.45 22.35
N ASN A 228 2.23 15.24 22.81
CA ASN A 228 3.24 16.30 22.89
C ASN A 228 3.59 16.88 21.50
N ARG A 229 4.09 18.12 21.46
CA ARG A 229 4.39 18.84 20.20
C ARG A 229 5.26 18.02 19.25
N LEU A 230 6.26 17.33 19.80
CA LEU A 230 7.18 16.50 19.01
C LEU A 230 6.51 15.28 18.36
N ARG A 231 5.61 14.60 19.08
CA ARG A 231 4.82 13.48 18.53
C ARG A 231 3.87 13.99 17.45
N ARG A 232 3.18 15.11 17.70
CA ARG A 232 2.29 15.73 16.70
C ARG A 232 3.04 16.07 15.42
N PHE A 233 4.24 16.65 15.57
CA PHE A 233 5.13 16.93 14.45
C PHE A 233 5.52 15.64 13.71
N HIS A 234 6.10 14.64 14.40
CA HIS A 234 6.55 13.40 13.76
C HIS A 234 5.41 12.68 13.01
N THR A 235 4.24 12.53 13.65
CA THR A 235 3.10 11.85 13.04
C THR A 235 2.49 12.66 11.89
N GLY A 236 2.31 13.98 12.06
CA GLY A 236 1.82 14.86 11.00
C GLY A 236 2.78 14.93 9.80
N PHE A 237 4.08 14.99 10.07
CA PHE A 237 5.13 14.97 9.06
C PHE A 237 5.17 13.64 8.30
N GLY A 238 4.93 12.53 8.98
CA GLY A 238 4.75 11.22 8.33
C GLY A 238 3.55 11.19 7.38
N TYR A 239 2.44 11.87 7.71
CA TYR A 239 1.29 11.98 6.81
C TYR A 239 1.57 12.81 5.56
N ALA A 240 2.46 13.80 5.64
CA ALA A 240 2.85 14.61 4.49
C ALA A 240 3.62 13.80 3.42
N ASN A 241 4.23 12.66 3.80
CA ASN A 241 4.92 11.78 2.85
C ASN A 241 3.94 11.03 1.93
N ILE A 242 2.68 10.82 2.34
CA ILE A 242 1.67 10.11 1.54
C ILE A 242 1.33 10.87 0.25
N PRO A 243 0.89 12.16 0.28
CA PRO A 243 0.59 12.89 -0.94
C PRO A 243 1.85 13.12 -1.77
N LEU A 244 3.03 13.22 -1.15
CA LEU A 244 4.30 13.39 -1.86
C LEU A 244 4.71 12.11 -2.62
N LEU A 245 4.51 10.94 -2.01
CA LEU A 245 4.65 9.64 -2.68
C LEU A 245 3.65 9.49 -3.82
N ALA A 246 2.37 9.79 -3.56
CA ALA A 246 1.34 9.72 -4.58
C ALA A 246 1.65 10.65 -5.76
N ALA A 247 2.09 11.88 -5.49
CA ALA A 247 2.51 12.83 -6.52
C ALA A 247 3.73 12.34 -7.30
N ALA A 248 4.77 11.83 -6.62
CA ALA A 248 5.96 11.29 -7.29
C ALA A 248 5.60 10.13 -8.23
N GLN A 249 4.74 9.20 -7.79
CA GLN A 249 4.28 8.08 -8.61
C GLN A 249 3.37 8.55 -9.76
N LEU A 250 2.43 9.46 -9.50
CA LEU A 250 1.54 10.00 -10.53
C LEU A 250 2.31 10.73 -11.63
N LEU A 251 3.29 11.54 -11.25
CA LEU A 251 4.11 12.30 -12.19
C LEU A 251 5.11 11.42 -12.94
N SER A 252 5.54 10.28 -12.39
CA SER A 252 6.44 9.36 -13.11
C SER A 252 5.77 8.68 -14.30
N PHE A 253 4.44 8.74 -14.41
CA PHE A 253 3.71 8.20 -15.56
C PHE A 253 3.66 9.15 -16.76
N PHE A 254 4.07 10.41 -16.61
CA PHE A 254 4.07 11.36 -17.71
C PHE A 254 5.51 11.78 -18.00
N THR A 255 6.03 11.40 -19.17
CA THR A 255 7.37 11.75 -19.65
C THR A 255 7.65 13.26 -19.58
N ALA A 256 6.65 14.09 -19.88
CA ALA A 256 6.75 15.55 -19.76
C ALA A 256 7.00 16.04 -18.32
N THR A 257 6.69 15.24 -17.30
CA THR A 257 6.87 15.58 -15.89
C THR A 257 7.99 14.81 -15.20
N THR A 258 8.86 14.11 -15.94
CA THR A 258 9.95 13.31 -15.37
C THR A 258 10.84 14.12 -14.41
N GLY A 259 11.15 15.38 -14.74
CA GLY A 259 11.91 16.27 -13.85
C GLY A 259 11.18 16.56 -12.53
N LEU A 260 9.86 16.78 -12.58
CA LEU A 260 9.04 17.02 -11.40
C LEU A 260 8.84 15.74 -10.58
N ALA A 261 8.67 14.59 -11.24
CA ALA A 261 8.61 13.28 -10.59
C ALA A 261 9.89 12.98 -9.81
N ASN A 262 11.05 13.23 -10.43
CA ASN A 262 12.36 13.10 -9.79
C ASN A 262 12.49 14.05 -8.59
N LEU A 263 12.08 15.31 -8.74
CA LEU A 263 12.09 16.27 -7.64
C LEU A 263 11.18 15.81 -6.48
N CYS A 264 9.95 15.38 -6.77
CA CYS A 264 9.03 14.84 -5.76
C CYS A 264 9.60 13.60 -5.07
N SER A 265 10.25 12.71 -5.82
CA SER A 265 10.93 11.52 -5.28
C SER A 265 12.11 11.89 -4.37
N GLN A 266 12.93 12.86 -4.75
CA GLN A 266 14.03 13.38 -3.91
C GLN A 266 13.51 14.06 -2.64
N LEU A 267 12.46 14.88 -2.77
CA LEU A 267 11.80 15.51 -1.61
C LEU A 267 11.17 14.45 -0.70
N LEU A 268 10.60 13.39 -1.27
CA LEU A 268 10.08 12.26 -0.52
C LEU A 268 11.19 11.55 0.26
N LEU A 269 12.32 11.25 -0.39
CA LEU A 269 13.46 10.64 0.27
C LEU A 269 13.99 11.51 1.41
N LEU A 270 14.12 12.82 1.18
CA LEU A 270 14.55 13.80 2.18
C LEU A 270 13.58 13.81 3.38
N THR A 271 12.28 13.91 3.12
CA THR A 271 11.25 13.96 4.16
C THR A 271 11.15 12.65 4.93
N ILE A 272 11.28 11.48 4.29
CA ILE A 272 11.35 10.21 5.01
C ILE A 272 12.61 10.14 5.89
N THR A 273 13.75 10.59 5.37
CA THR A 273 15.02 10.62 6.12
C THR A 273 14.88 11.47 7.39
N VAL A 274 14.31 12.67 7.26
CA VAL A 274 14.00 13.55 8.41
C VAL A 274 13.00 12.87 9.37
N HIS A 275 11.95 12.25 8.83
CA HIS A 275 10.92 11.56 9.64
C HIS A 275 11.54 10.44 10.49
N VAL A 276 12.41 9.61 9.89
CA VAL A 276 13.11 8.55 10.60
C VAL A 276 14.09 9.12 11.61
N GLY A 277 14.88 10.13 11.26
CA GLY A 277 15.79 10.80 12.20
C GLY A 277 15.07 11.30 13.46
N VAL A 278 13.92 11.94 13.29
CA VAL A 278 13.06 12.36 14.41
C VAL A 278 12.56 11.14 15.22
N GLY A 279 12.18 10.05 14.55
CA GLY A 279 11.79 8.79 15.18
C GLY A 279 12.89 8.16 16.04
N VAL A 280 14.14 8.17 15.56
CA VAL A 280 15.33 7.67 16.28
C VAL A 280 15.59 8.53 17.52
N VAL A 281 15.59 9.86 17.39
CA VAL A 281 15.75 10.77 18.54
C VAL A 281 14.66 10.52 19.59
N PHE A 282 13.42 10.28 19.16
CA PHE A 282 12.32 9.95 20.06
C PHE A 282 12.57 8.62 20.80
N ALA A 283 13.03 7.59 20.09
CA ALA A 283 13.37 6.29 20.67
C ALA A 283 14.49 6.42 21.73
N ILE A 284 15.57 7.15 21.43
CA ILE A 284 16.70 7.38 22.34
C ILE A 284 16.25 8.15 23.59
N ARG A 285 15.49 9.25 23.42
CA ARG A 285 14.98 10.04 24.56
C ARG A 285 14.09 9.19 25.48
N ARG A 286 13.26 8.33 24.92
CA ARG A 286 12.41 7.41 25.69
C ARG A 286 13.22 6.36 26.44
N ALA A 287 14.24 5.78 25.80
CA ALA A 287 15.13 4.81 26.44
C ALA A 287 15.88 5.44 27.63
N ARG A 288 16.39 6.68 27.48
CA ARG A 288 17.04 7.43 28.56
C ARG A 288 16.10 7.71 29.73
N ARG A 289 14.84 8.09 29.47
CA ARG A 289 13.83 8.28 30.53
C ARG A 289 13.54 7.00 31.31
N ARG A 290 13.43 5.85 30.63
CA ARG A 290 13.23 4.55 31.30
C ARG A 290 14.40 4.15 32.20
N ARG A 291 15.64 4.46 31.83
CA ARG A 291 16.82 4.21 32.67
C ARG A 291 16.91 5.16 33.87
N ARG A 292 16.36 6.38 33.75
CA ARG A 292 16.35 7.40 34.81
C ARG A 292 15.18 7.28 35.77
N SER A 293 14.11 6.58 35.39
CA SER A 293 13.11 6.14 36.36
C SER A 293 13.79 5.10 37.25
N PRO A 294 14.16 5.41 38.50
CA PRO A 294 14.73 4.41 39.39
C PRO A 294 13.79 3.20 39.39
N ALA A 295 14.36 2.00 39.21
CA ALA A 295 13.61 0.76 39.40
C ALA A 295 12.81 0.94 40.69
N GLY A 296 11.48 0.93 40.57
CA GLY A 296 10.59 1.42 41.61
C GLY A 296 11.07 0.93 42.97
N SER A 297 11.18 1.85 43.93
CA SER A 297 11.51 1.50 45.29
C SER A 297 10.63 0.30 45.69
N PRO A 298 11.20 -0.79 46.23
CA PRO A 298 10.44 -1.99 46.60
C PRO A 298 9.20 -1.71 47.44
N THR A 299 9.18 -0.55 48.13
CA THR A 299 8.10 -0.04 48.97
C THR A 299 6.78 0.25 48.25
N ALA A 300 6.75 0.48 46.93
CA ALA A 300 5.47 0.73 46.22
C ALA A 300 4.65 -0.55 45.95
N ARG A 301 5.25 -1.75 46.11
CA ARG A 301 4.56 -3.04 45.94
C ARG A 301 3.84 -3.54 47.19
N ALA A 302 4.05 -2.90 48.35
CA ALA A 302 3.49 -3.34 49.63
C ALA A 302 2.15 -2.67 50.02
N ARG A 303 1.56 -1.80 49.17
CA ARG A 303 0.28 -1.11 49.46
C ARG A 303 -0.91 -1.58 48.61
N LEU A 304 -0.81 -2.75 47.98
CA LEU A 304 -1.87 -3.34 47.16
C LEU A 304 -2.24 -4.78 47.59
N VAL A 305 -1.97 -5.12 48.85
CA VAL A 305 -2.53 -6.30 49.53
C VAL A 305 -3.43 -5.79 50.65
#